data_AF-L7UBR7-F1
#
_entry.id   AF-L7UBR7-F1
#
_cell.length_a   1.000
_cell.length_b   1.000
_cell.length_c   1.000
_cell.angle_alpha   90.00
_cell.angle_beta   90.00
_cell.angle_gamma   90.00
#
_symmetry.space_group_name_H-M   'P 1'
#
loop_
_entity.id
_entity.type
_entity.pdbx_description
1 polymer ?
#
loop_
_entity_poly.entity_id
_entity_poly.type
_entity_poly.pdbx_seq_one_letter_code
_entity_poly.pdbx_strand_id
1 'polypeptide(L)'
;METPPREQMGSYITGSPMLTQDEKTMGLVAHIGSILGNFVGLGFAVPLVLMLTKGKESSFIREHAVESLNFQITCFIAAAIAVATSCIGIGLLLLPVVGILALVFPIIGGLKANEGQAYKYPFALRLVK
;
A
#
# COMPACT_ATOMS: atom_id res chain seq x y z
N MET A 1 -42.02 1.31 17.89
CA MET A 1 -40.95 2.31 17.70
C MET A 1 -39.64 1.60 18.02
N GLU A 2 -38.99 1.02 17.01
CA GLU A 2 -37.72 0.33 17.21
C GLU A 2 -36.62 1.39 17.32
N THR A 3 -35.88 1.35 18.42
CA THR A 3 -34.70 2.20 18.59
C THR A 3 -33.65 1.82 17.54
N PRO A 4 -33.03 2.77 16.83
CA PRO A 4 -31.95 2.44 15.91
C PRO A 4 -30.78 1.75 16.66
N PRO A 5 -30.06 0.81 16.03
CA PRO A 5 -28.95 0.09 16.66
C PRO A 5 -27.92 1.06 17.24
N ARG A 6 -27.59 0.90 18.53
CA ARG A 6 -26.66 1.76 19.29
C ARG A 6 -25.19 1.64 18.87
N GLU A 7 -24.87 1.01 17.75
CA GLU A 7 -23.49 0.78 17.29
C GLU A 7 -22.94 1.89 16.38
N GLN A 8 -23.76 2.84 15.94
CA GLN A 8 -23.34 3.88 14.98
C GLN A 8 -23.11 5.27 15.57
N MET A 9 -23.10 5.42 16.91
CA MET A 9 -22.54 6.62 17.54
C MET A 9 -21.01 6.50 17.59
N GLY A 10 -20.38 6.38 16.42
CA GLY A 10 -18.93 6.41 16.27
C GLY A 10 -18.39 7.69 16.89
N SER A 11 -17.50 7.57 17.87
CA SER A 11 -17.09 8.72 18.68
C SER A 11 -16.41 9.79 17.84
N TYR A 12 -17.12 10.87 17.54
CA TYR A 12 -16.59 12.05 16.88
C TYR A 12 -15.73 12.83 17.89
N ILE A 13 -14.41 12.60 17.91
CA ILE A 13 -13.51 13.42 18.74
C ILE A 13 -13.24 14.78 18.07
N THR A 14 -13.36 14.90 16.73
CA THR A 14 -13.06 16.14 15.97
C THR A 14 -13.94 16.34 14.72
N GLY A 15 -15.16 15.79 14.67
CA GLY A 15 -16.09 15.99 13.53
C GLY A 15 -15.74 15.24 12.23
N SER A 16 -14.64 14.50 12.20
CA SER A 16 -14.37 13.44 11.21
C SER A 16 -14.72 12.08 11.83
N PRO A 17 -15.36 11.17 11.09
CA PRO A 17 -15.62 9.82 11.59
C PRO A 17 -14.28 9.15 11.95
N MET A 18 -14.21 8.50 13.11
CA MET A 18 -13.04 7.68 13.43
C MET A 18 -12.86 6.59 12.39
N LEU A 19 -11.61 6.32 12.02
CA LEU A 19 -11.27 5.22 11.12
C LEU A 19 -11.83 3.90 11.65
N THR A 20 -12.63 3.25 10.82
CA THR A 20 -13.17 1.92 11.08
C THR A 20 -12.06 0.88 11.01
N GLN A 21 -12.27 -0.27 11.66
CA GLN A 21 -11.31 -1.37 11.60
C GLN A 21 -11.19 -1.95 10.18
N ASP A 22 -12.26 -1.91 9.40
CA ASP A 22 -12.27 -2.33 8.01
C ASP A 22 -11.37 -1.43 7.14
N GLU A 23 -11.40 -0.11 7.34
CA GLU A 23 -10.52 0.82 6.62
C GLU A 23 -9.05 0.58 6.93
N LYS A 24 -8.72 0.34 8.20
CA LYS A 24 -7.35 -0.02 8.63
C LYS A 24 -6.90 -1.34 8.00
N THR A 25 -7.78 -2.34 8.00
CA THR A 25 -7.52 -3.66 7.40
C THR A 25 -7.28 -3.53 5.90
N MET A 26 -8.13 -2.79 5.19
CA MET A 26 -7.97 -2.55 3.74
C MET A 26 -6.70 -1.77 3.42
N GLY A 27 -6.33 -0.79 4.26
CA GLY A 27 -5.04 -0.11 4.17
C GLY A 27 -3.86 -1.06 4.35
N LEU A 28 -3.94 -1.99 5.31
CA LEU A 28 -2.92 -3.03 5.49
C LEU A 28 -2.83 -3.96 4.28
N VAL A 29 -3.97 -4.41 3.74
CA VAL A 29 -4.04 -5.30 2.57
C VAL A 29 -3.41 -4.64 1.35
N ALA A 30 -3.53 -3.32 1.17
CA ALA A 30 -2.89 -2.60 0.08
C ALA A 30 -1.37 -2.81 0.04
N HIS A 31 -0.72 -2.93 1.21
CA HIS A 31 0.72 -3.15 1.30
C HIS A 31 1.07 -4.63 1.38
N ILE A 32 0.44 -5.39 2.27
CA ILE A 32 0.79 -6.81 2.46
C ILE A 32 0.41 -7.66 1.24
N GLY A 33 -0.73 -7.37 0.62
CA GLY A 33 -1.13 -8.06 -0.61
C GLY A 33 -0.17 -7.79 -1.78
N SER A 34 0.51 -6.64 -1.78
CA SER A 34 1.53 -6.34 -2.80
C SER A 34 2.76 -7.24 -2.68
N ILE A 35 3.12 -7.66 -1.46
CA ILE A 35 4.23 -8.61 -1.22
C ILE A 35 3.90 -9.96 -1.86
N LEU A 36 2.68 -10.47 -1.64
CA LEU A 36 2.24 -11.72 -2.26
C LEU A 36 2.20 -11.60 -3.79
N GLY A 37 1.70 -10.46 -4.30
CA GLY A 37 1.70 -10.18 -5.73
C GLY A 37 3.11 -10.15 -6.33
N ASN A 38 4.14 -9.72 -5.58
CA ASN A 38 5.52 -9.66 -6.07
C ASN A 38 6.08 -11.04 -6.43
N PHE A 39 5.70 -12.12 -5.73
CA PHE A 39 6.17 -13.48 -6.03
C PHE A 39 5.70 -14.00 -7.39
N VAL A 40 4.62 -13.43 -7.94
CA VAL A 40 4.06 -13.76 -9.25
C VAL A 40 4.26 -12.63 -10.28
N GLY A 41 5.04 -11.60 -9.93
CA GLY A 41 5.31 -10.45 -10.81
C GLY A 41 4.15 -9.45 -10.94
N LEU A 42 3.15 -9.51 -10.06
CA LEU A 42 1.94 -8.67 -10.07
C LEU A 42 1.75 -7.88 -8.77
N GLY A 43 2.83 -7.41 -8.13
CA GLY A 43 2.76 -6.67 -6.86
C GLY A 43 1.87 -5.44 -6.88
N PHE A 44 1.71 -4.80 -8.04
CA PHE A 44 0.83 -3.65 -8.21
C PHE A 44 -0.67 -4.01 -8.24
N ALA A 45 -1.03 -5.28 -8.46
CA ALA A 45 -2.41 -5.67 -8.73
C ALA A 45 -3.33 -5.45 -7.52
N VAL A 46 -2.91 -5.87 -6.32
CA VAL A 46 -3.70 -5.69 -5.10
C VAL A 46 -3.96 -4.22 -4.78
N PRO A 47 -2.94 -3.34 -4.69
CA PRO A 47 -3.19 -1.92 -4.42
C PRO A 47 -3.99 -1.24 -5.55
N LEU A 48 -3.81 -1.65 -6.81
CA LEU A 48 -4.62 -1.16 -7.93
C LEU A 48 -6.11 -1.52 -7.77
N VAL A 49 -6.41 -2.80 -7.47
CA VAL A 49 -7.79 -3.25 -7.25
C VAL A 49 -8.42 -2.53 -6.07
N LEU A 50 -7.70 -2.38 -4.95
CA LEU A 50 -8.17 -1.64 -3.77
C LEU A 50 -8.44 -0.17 -4.08
N MET A 51 -7.55 0.49 -4.83
CA MET A 51 -7.74 1.88 -5.24
C MET A 51 -9.02 2.05 -6.08
N LEU A 52 -9.31 1.12 -6.99
CA LEU A 52 -10.47 1.20 -7.89
C LEU A 52 -11.80 0.82 -7.22
N THR A 53 -11.77 -0.11 -6.27
CA THR A 53 -12.97 -0.66 -5.63
C THR A 53 -13.31 0.04 -4.32
N LYS A 54 -12.32 0.28 -3.46
CA LYS A 54 -12.48 0.81 -2.11
C LYS A 54 -11.98 2.24 -1.94
N GLY A 55 -11.13 2.73 -2.85
CA GLY A 55 -10.60 4.09 -2.77
C GLY A 55 -11.66 5.19 -2.91
N LYS A 56 -12.82 4.91 -3.52
CA LYS A 56 -13.93 5.89 -3.59
C LYS A 56 -14.75 5.94 -2.30
N GLU A 57 -14.70 4.86 -1.51
CA GLU A 57 -15.46 4.73 -0.27
C GLU A 57 -14.72 5.36 0.92
N SER A 58 -13.38 5.34 0.90
CA SER A 58 -12.54 5.90 1.97
C SER A 58 -11.27 6.55 1.42
N SER A 59 -11.03 7.80 1.82
CA SER A 59 -9.79 8.51 1.51
C SER A 59 -8.57 7.83 2.12
N PHE A 60 -8.71 7.25 3.31
CA PHE A 60 -7.62 6.52 3.99
C PHE A 60 -7.21 5.27 3.21
N ILE A 61 -8.19 4.47 2.76
CA ILE A 61 -7.91 3.30 1.91
C ILE A 61 -7.25 3.76 0.60
N ARG A 62 -7.75 4.84 -0.01
CA ARG A 62 -7.20 5.38 -1.25
C ARG A 62 -5.76 5.83 -1.10
N GLU A 63 -5.43 6.55 -0.03
CA GLU A 63 -4.08 7.02 0.26
C GLU A 63 -3.09 5.86 0.35
N HIS A 64 -3.41 4.82 1.13
CA HIS A 64 -2.54 3.64 1.24
C HIS A 64 -2.47 2.83 -0.06
N ALA A 65 -3.58 2.69 -0.79
CA ALA A 65 -3.63 1.98 -2.06
C ALA A 65 -2.80 2.68 -3.15
N VAL A 66 -2.95 4.01 -3.31
CA VAL A 66 -2.18 4.81 -4.27
C VAL A 66 -0.70 4.80 -3.92
N GLU A 67 -0.35 4.95 -2.64
CA GLU A 67 1.03 5.01 -2.19
C GLU A 67 1.73 3.64 -2.34
N SER A 68 1.05 2.55 -2.01
CA SER A 68 1.53 1.18 -2.29
C SER A 68 1.69 0.92 -3.80
N LEU A 69 0.71 1.32 -4.60
CA LEU A 69 0.75 1.18 -6.07
C LEU A 69 1.96 1.89 -6.67
N ASN A 70 2.16 3.16 -6.29
CA ASN A 70 3.31 3.97 -6.71
C ASN A 70 4.64 3.36 -6.30
N PHE A 71 4.74 2.83 -5.08
CA PHE A 71 5.93 2.14 -4.60
C PHE A 71 6.23 0.87 -5.42
N GLN A 72 5.22 0.04 -5.70
CA GLN A 72 5.42 -1.17 -6.51
C GLN A 72 5.85 -0.84 -7.94
N ILE A 73 5.26 0.18 -8.57
CA ILE A 73 5.72 0.66 -9.89
C ILE A 73 7.18 1.11 -9.81
N THR A 74 7.57 1.80 -8.73
CA THR A 74 8.96 2.23 -8.54
C THR A 74 9.91 1.04 -8.40
N CYS A 75 9.54 0.02 -7.62
CA CYS A 75 10.30 -1.22 -7.49
C CYS A 75 10.41 -1.97 -8.82
N PHE A 76 9.35 -2.01 -9.64
CA PHE A 76 9.40 -2.61 -10.98
C PHE A 76 10.37 -1.88 -11.90
N ILE A 77 10.36 -0.55 -11.91
CA ILE A 77 11.31 0.25 -12.69
C ILE A 77 12.74 -0.02 -12.22
N ALA A 78 12.97 -0.01 -10.90
CA ALA A 78 14.28 -0.30 -10.33
C ALA A 78 14.77 -1.72 -10.67
N ALA A 79 13.87 -2.72 -10.61
CA ALA A 79 14.16 -4.10 -10.98
C ALA A 79 14.47 -4.22 -12.48
N ALA A 80 13.73 -3.53 -13.36
CA ALA A 80 14.00 -3.53 -14.79
C ALA A 80 15.38 -2.93 -15.12
N ILE A 81 15.75 -1.83 -14.46
CA ILE A 81 17.09 -1.21 -14.58
C ILE A 81 18.16 -2.18 -14.06
N ALA A 82 17.91 -2.84 -12.94
CA ALA A 82 18.83 -3.84 -12.40
C ALA A 82 19.03 -5.00 -13.39
N VAL A 83 17.96 -5.57 -13.96
CA VAL A 83 18.06 -6.61 -15.00
C VAL A 83 18.86 -6.12 -16.21
N ALA A 84 18.58 -4.91 -16.72
CA ALA A 84 19.28 -4.35 -17.87
C ALA A 84 20.79 -4.17 -17.62
N THR A 85 21.18 -3.81 -16.39
CA THR A 85 22.58 -3.62 -15.98
C THR A 85 23.25 -4.89 -15.45
N SER A 86 22.56 -6.02 -15.43
CA SER A 86 23.14 -7.31 -15.02
C SER A 86 24.21 -7.82 -16.00
N CYS A 87 24.15 -7.43 -17.28
CA CYS A 87 25.16 -7.81 -18.28
C CYS A 87 26.57 -7.29 -17.96
N ILE A 88 26.65 -6.18 -17.20
CA ILE A 88 27.89 -5.57 -16.72
C ILE A 88 28.13 -5.82 -15.22
N GLY A 89 27.38 -6.75 -14.61
CA GLY A 89 27.54 -7.19 -13.21
C GLY A 89 26.87 -6.30 -12.15
N ILE A 90 26.62 -5.01 -12.43
CA ILE A 90 26.00 -4.06 -11.47
C ILE A 90 24.61 -4.53 -11.04
N GLY A 91 23.82 -5.01 -11.99
CA GLY A 91 22.46 -5.50 -11.76
C GLY A 91 22.35 -6.62 -10.72
N LEU A 92 23.38 -7.47 -10.62
CA LEU A 92 23.42 -8.59 -9.68
C LEU A 92 23.44 -8.13 -8.22
N LEU A 93 24.02 -6.96 -7.94
CA LEU A 93 24.00 -6.35 -6.61
C LEU A 93 22.73 -5.53 -6.36
N LEU A 94 22.15 -4.91 -7.40
CA LEU A 94 20.95 -4.09 -7.26
C LEU A 94 19.68 -4.94 -7.04
N LEU A 95 19.54 -6.08 -7.71
CA LEU A 95 18.38 -6.96 -7.59
C LEU A 95 18.05 -7.36 -6.13
N PRO A 96 19.00 -7.88 -5.32
CA PRO A 96 18.69 -8.22 -3.93
C PRO A 96 18.35 -6.99 -3.09
N VAL A 97 18.97 -5.84 -3.35
CA VAL A 97 18.62 -4.58 -2.65
C VAL A 97 17.18 -4.20 -2.94
N VAL A 98 16.77 -4.17 -4.21
CA VAL A 98 15.37 -3.89 -4.60
C VAL A 98 14.42 -4.89 -3.97
N GLY A 99 14.76 -6.19 -3.97
CA GLY A 99 13.95 -7.24 -3.35
C GLY A 99 13.74 -7.02 -1.85
N ILE A 100 14.80 -6.64 -1.12
CA ILE A 100 14.71 -6.34 0.31
C ILE A 100 13.82 -5.12 0.56
N LEU A 101 13.99 -4.04 -0.22
CA LEU A 101 13.14 -2.84 -0.07
C LEU A 101 11.67 -3.14 -0.39
N ALA A 102 11.42 -3.93 -1.43
CA ALA A 102 10.09 -4.36 -1.87
C ALA A 102 9.41 -5.31 -0.86
N LEU A 103 10.15 -5.87 0.10
CA LEU A 103 9.64 -6.66 1.21
C LEU A 103 9.45 -5.82 2.48
N VAL A 104 10.48 -5.08 2.90
CA VAL A 104 10.52 -4.39 4.19
C VAL A 104 9.56 -3.21 4.23
N PHE A 105 9.55 -2.34 3.21
CA PHE A 105 8.73 -1.15 3.28
C PHE A 105 7.22 -1.45 3.25
N PRO A 106 6.71 -2.41 2.46
CA PRO A 106 5.29 -2.77 2.53
C PRO A 106 4.87 -3.36 3.88
N ILE A 107 5.77 -4.05 4.59
CA ILE A 107 5.50 -4.47 5.98
C ILE A 107 5.30 -3.24 6.86
N ILE A 108 6.21 -2.26 6.80
CA ILE A 108 6.11 -1.02 7.59
C ILE A 108 4.84 -0.24 7.22
N GLY A 109 4.54 -0.10 5.93
CA GLY A 109 3.33 0.55 5.45
C GLY A 109 2.06 -0.13 5.93
N GLY A 110 2.03 -1.47 5.91
CA GLY A 110 0.93 -2.26 6.44
C GLY A 110 0.73 -2.11 7.94
N LEU A 111 1.81 -2.13 8.72
CA LEU A 111 1.76 -1.88 10.17
C LEU A 111 1.23 -0.47 10.48
N LYS A 112 1.70 0.55 9.74
CA LYS A 112 1.23 1.92 9.89
C LYS A 112 -0.25 2.09 9.53
N ALA A 113 -0.69 1.43 8.47
CA ALA A 113 -2.12 1.39 8.12
C ALA A 113 -2.96 0.76 9.24
N ASN A 114 -2.48 -0.32 9.86
CA ASN A 114 -3.15 -0.97 10.98
C ASN A 114 -3.20 -0.09 12.25
N GLU A 115 -2.21 0.78 12.46
CA GLU A 115 -2.22 1.83 13.48
C GLU A 115 -3.18 3.00 13.15
N GLY A 116 -3.77 3.03 11.95
CA GLY A 116 -4.57 4.15 11.46
C GLY A 116 -3.74 5.37 11.05
N GLN A 117 -2.45 5.18 10.76
CA GLN A 117 -1.53 6.24 10.33
C GLN A 117 -1.28 6.17 8.83
N ALA A 118 -1.41 7.31 8.15
CA ALA A 118 -0.95 7.43 6.78
C ALA A 118 0.57 7.17 6.71
N TYR A 119 1.00 6.43 5.70
CA TYR A 119 2.40 6.10 5.47
C TYR A 119 2.81 6.48 4.07
N LYS A 120 3.93 7.18 3.93
CA LYS A 120 4.55 7.52 2.64
C LYS A 120 5.90 6.83 2.53
N TYR A 121 6.10 6.13 1.44
CA TYR A 121 7.37 5.50 1.14
C TYR A 121 8.43 6.58 0.86
N PRO A 122 9.65 6.45 1.40
CA PRO A 122 10.70 7.44 1.19
C PRO A 122 11.15 7.51 -0.28
N PHE A 123 11.03 6.41 -1.03
CA PHE A 123 11.56 6.29 -2.39
C PHE A 123 10.49 6.05 -3.46
N ALA A 124 9.20 6.30 -3.19
CA ALA A 124 8.15 6.07 -4.20
C ALA A 124 7.99 7.23 -5.18
N LEU A 125 7.98 6.90 -6.48
CA LEU A 125 7.56 7.80 -7.55
C LEU A 125 6.04 7.94 -7.54
N ARG A 126 5.54 9.15 -7.25
CA ARG A 126 4.10 9.45 -7.15
C ARG A 126 3.46 9.72 -8.51
N LEU A 127 3.29 8.66 -9.29
CA LEU A 127 2.74 8.70 -10.65
C LEU A 127 1.21 8.75 -10.65
N VAL A 128 0.57 7.99 -9.76
CA VAL A 128 -0.88 7.93 -9.56
C VAL A 128 -1.27 8.88 -8.42
N LYS A 129 -2.41 9.59 -8.58
CA LYS A 129 -2.97 10.58 -7.63
C LYS A 129 -4.42 10.29 -7.32
#